data_AF-A0A1E5A082-F1
#
_entry.id   AF-A0A1E5A082-F1
#
_cell.length_a   1.000
_cell.length_b   1.000
_cell.length_c   1.000
_cell.angle_alpha   90.00
_cell.angle_beta   90.00
_cell.angle_gamma   90.00
#
_symmetry.space_group_name_H-M   'P 1'
#
loop_
_entity.id
_entity.type
_entity.pdbx_description
1 polymer ?
#
loop_
_entity_poly.entity_id
_entity_poly.type
_entity_poly.pdbx_seq_one_letter_code
_entity_poly.pdbx_strand_id
1 'polypeptide(L)' 'MGSFYANPGFTDQRVHVCVSSEIIEKQIPKPEISEYGLISKMVPVSEINKMISSGDMGDAWGITGLHYLNSYIAEMSLA' A
#
# COMPACT_ATOMS: atom_id res chain seq x y z
N MET A 1 5.35 12.13 0.91
CA MET A 1 4.08 11.46 1.29
C MET A 1 3.72 11.82 2.72
N GLY A 2 2.52 11.43 3.17
CA GLY A 2 1.90 11.90 4.42
C GLY A 2 1.49 10.80 5.39
N SER A 3 0.49 11.09 6.20
CA SER A 3 0.01 10.22 7.27
C SER A 3 -1.46 10.50 7.56
N PHE A 4 -2.19 9.50 8.06
CA PHE A 4 -3.60 9.63 8.44
C PHE A 4 -3.89 8.86 9.74
N TYR A 5 -4.99 9.20 10.41
CA TYR A 5 -5.49 8.44 11.56
C TYR A 5 -6.38 7.31 11.07
N ALA A 6 -6.13 6.07 11.52
CA ALA A 6 -6.86 4.90 11.03
C ALA A 6 -8.33 4.90 11.44
N ASN A 7 -8.62 5.25 12.70
CA ASN A 7 -9.97 5.40 13.21
C ASN A 7 -9.97 6.39 14.40
N PRO A 8 -9.99 7.70 14.15
CA PRO A 8 -9.79 8.72 15.17
C PRO A 8 -10.89 8.77 16.24
N GLY A 9 -12.04 8.13 16.01
CA GLY A 9 -13.11 7.98 17.00
C GLY A 9 -12.87 6.86 18.03
N PHE A 10 -11.91 5.98 17.77
CA PHE A 10 -11.65 4.79 18.59
C PHE A 10 -10.18 4.62 19.00
N THR A 11 -9.25 5.05 18.16
CA THR A 11 -7.80 4.91 18.38
C THR A 11 -7.07 6.15 17.88
N ASP A 12 -5.95 6.46 18.54
CA ASP A 12 -4.97 7.46 18.12
C ASP A 12 -3.94 6.90 17.13
N GLN A 13 -4.12 5.66 16.66
CA GLN A 13 -3.23 5.04 15.69
C GLN A 13 -3.08 5.90 14.44
N ARG A 14 -1.83 6.29 14.17
CA ARG A 14 -1.42 7.03 12.99
C ARG A 14 -0.69 6.10 12.03
N VAL A 15 -1.14 6.07 10.79
CA VAL A 15 -0.54 5.31 9.69
C VAL A 15 0.28 6.26 8.84
N HIS A 16 1.52 5.89 8.55
CA HIS A 16 2.43 6.65 7.70
C HIS A 16 2.51 5.98 6.33
N VAL A 17 2.34 6.76 5.26
CA VAL A 17 2.37 6.24 3.90
C VAL A 17 3.74 6.50 3.30
N CYS A 18 4.37 5.42 2.82
CA CYS A 18 5.70 5.41 2.23
C CYS A 18 5.67 4.81 0.81
N VAL A 19 6.59 5.25 -0.05
CA VAL A 19 6.79 4.87 -1.45
C VAL A 19 8.30 4.79 -1.60
N SER A 20 8.73 3.67 -2.16
CA SER A 20 10.12 3.36 -2.40
C SER A 20 10.29 3.09 -3.89
N SER A 21 11.23 3.77 -4.51
CA SER A 21 11.70 3.47 -5.87
C SER A 21 12.88 2.52 -5.82
N GLU A 22 13.21 1.90 -6.97
CA GLU A 22 14.43 1.09 -7.13
C GLU A 22 14.54 -0.07 -6.14
N ILE A 23 13.42 -0.78 -5.93
CA ILE A 23 13.38 -1.93 -5.03
C ILE A 23 14.29 -3.05 -5.56
N ILE A 24 15.23 -3.50 -4.73
CA ILE A 24 16.15 -4.60 -5.03
C ILE A 24 15.80 -5.80 -4.15
N GLU A 25 15.56 -6.95 -4.76
CA GLU A 25 15.35 -8.21 -4.04
C GLU A 25 16.69 -8.76 -3.56
N LYS A 26 16.87 -8.85 -2.22
CA LYS A 26 18.12 -9.32 -1.61
C LYS A 26 18.01 -10.66 -0.91
N GLN A 27 16.83 -11.03 -0.44
CA GLN A 27 16.62 -12.23 0.36
C GLN A 27 15.16 -12.70 0.29
N ILE A 28 14.95 -13.98 0.58
CA ILE A 28 13.62 -14.55 0.76
C ILE A 28 12.95 -13.87 1.98
N PRO A 29 11.70 -13.38 1.85
CA PRO A 29 10.96 -12.83 2.98
C PRO A 29 10.88 -13.82 4.14
N LYS A 30 11.06 -13.33 5.37
CA LYS A 30 10.89 -14.10 6.61
C LYS A 30 9.63 -13.58 7.31
N PRO A 31 8.44 -14.10 6.96
CA PRO A 31 7.18 -13.64 7.57
C PRO A 31 7.14 -13.97 9.06
N GLU A 32 6.41 -13.15 9.81
CA GLU A 32 6.08 -13.49 11.20
C GLU A 32 5.13 -14.68 11.27
N ILE A 33 4.98 -15.31 12.45
CA ILE A 33 4.12 -16.49 12.63
C ILE A 33 2.66 -16.19 12.20
N SER A 34 2.17 -14.98 12.50
CA SER A 34 0.84 -14.51 12.10
C SER A 34 0.68 -14.27 10.59
N GLU A 35 1.78 -14.24 9.84
CA GLU A 35 1.81 -13.93 8.41
C GLU A 35 2.12 -15.18 7.56
N TYR A 36 2.19 -16.35 8.20
CA TYR A 36 2.55 -17.59 7.53
C TYR A 36 1.50 -17.96 6.48
N GLY A 37 1.94 -18.15 5.24
CA GLY A 37 1.08 -18.42 4.08
C GLY A 37 0.73 -17.18 3.24
N LEU A 38 1.11 -15.98 3.68
CA LEU A 38 1.03 -14.79 2.82
C LEU A 38 2.12 -14.83 1.74
N ILE A 39 1.73 -14.43 0.53
CA ILE A 39 2.62 -14.40 -0.64
C ILE A 39 2.65 -12.97 -1.17
N SER A 40 3.85 -12.39 -1.24
CA SER A 40 4.06 -11.11 -1.89
C SER A 40 3.89 -11.26 -3.40
N LYS A 41 3.05 -10.41 -4.00
CA LYS A 41 2.81 -10.38 -5.45
C LYS A 41 3.16 -9.01 -6.01
N MET A 42 3.92 -8.99 -7.10
CA MET A 42 4.05 -7.79 -7.92
C MET A 42 2.81 -7.62 -8.78
N VAL A 43 2.20 -6.43 -8.73
CA VAL A 43 1.04 -6.06 -9.53
C VAL A 43 1.27 -4.71 -10.20
N PRO A 44 0.89 -4.55 -11.48
CA PRO A 44 0.88 -3.24 -12.12
C PRO A 44 -0.07 -2.29 -11.38
N VAL A 45 0.33 -1.03 -11.20
CA VAL A 45 -0.52 0.00 -10.54
C VAL A 45 -1.89 0.11 -11.21
N SER A 46 -1.94 -0.03 -12.55
CA SER A 46 -3.18 -0.01 -13.34
C SER A 46 -4.17 -1.13 -13.00
N GLU A 47 -3.73 -2.23 -12.38
CA GLU A 47 -4.59 -3.36 -12.00
C GLU A 47 -5.19 -3.20 -10.60
N ILE A 48 -4.65 -2.32 -9.76
CA ILE A 48 -5.07 -2.19 -8.36
C ILE A 48 -6.55 -1.79 -8.26
N ASN A 49 -7.04 -0.88 -9.11
CA ASN A 49 -8.47 -0.53 -9.14
C ASN A 49 -9.38 -1.72 -9.49
N LYS A 50 -8.90 -2.65 -10.32
CA LYS A 50 -9.64 -3.88 -10.63
C LYS A 50 -9.71 -4.79 -9.41
N MET A 51 -8.59 -4.92 -8.67
CA MET A 51 -8.53 -5.71 -7.43
C MET A 51 -9.43 -5.13 -6.33
N ILE A 52 -9.53 -3.81 -6.23
CA ILE A 52 -10.48 -3.16 -5.31
C ILE A 52 -11.92 -3.47 -5.72
N SER A 53 -12.21 -3.36 -7.02
CA SER A 53 -13.56 -3.61 -7.55
C SER A 53 -13.99 -5.07 -7.45
N SER A 54 -13.06 -6.02 -7.56
CA SER A 54 -13.32 -7.46 -7.41
C SER A 54 -13.43 -7.90 -5.94
N GLY A 55 -12.96 -7.07 -5.00
CA GLY A 55 -12.87 -7.42 -3.58
C GLY A 55 -11.60 -8.18 -3.21
N ASP A 56 -10.69 -8.42 -4.16
CA ASP A 56 -9.38 -9.03 -3.88
C ASP A 56 -8.48 -8.10 -3.03
N MET A 57 -8.81 -6.81 -2.98
CA MET A 57 -8.17 -5.81 -2.13
C MET A 57 -9.21 -4.90 -1.49
N GLY A 58 -9.53 -5.14 -0.23
CA GLY A 58 -10.59 -4.42 0.50
C GLY A 58 -10.12 -3.68 1.75
N ASP A 59 -8.83 -3.72 2.09
CA ASP A 59 -8.34 -3.09 3.29
C ASP A 59 -8.21 -1.56 3.13
N ALA A 60 -8.60 -0.82 4.16
CA ALA A 60 -8.63 0.64 4.11
C ALA A 60 -7.24 1.26 3.91
N TRP A 61 -6.17 0.57 4.35
CA TRP A 61 -4.81 1.08 4.27
C TRP A 61 -4.28 1.02 2.84
N GLY A 62 -4.49 -0.10 2.16
CA GLY A 62 -4.16 -0.28 0.76
C GLY A 62 -4.91 0.69 -0.14
N ILE A 63 -6.22 0.88 0.08
CA ILE A 63 -7.02 1.85 -0.68
C ILE A 63 -6.51 3.28 -0.45
N THR A 64 -6.26 3.66 0.80
CA THR A 64 -5.71 4.99 1.12
C THR A 64 -4.32 5.16 0.52
N GLY A 65 -3.47 4.14 0.60
CA GLY A 65 -2.13 4.11 0.01
C GLY A 65 -2.17 4.35 -1.50
N LEU A 66 -3.13 3.76 -2.23
CA LEU A 66 -3.33 3.99 -3.65
C LEU A 66 -3.63 5.46 -3.97
N HIS A 67 -4.45 6.14 -3.16
CA HIS A 67 -4.73 7.58 -3.35
C HIS A 67 -3.45 8.43 -3.21
N TYR A 68 -2.63 8.14 -2.19
CA TYR A 68 -1.33 8.81 -2.04
C TYR A 68 -0.38 8.50 -3.19
N LEU A 69 -0.32 7.24 -3.63
CA LEU A 69 0.53 6.81 -4.74
C LEU A 69 0.14 7.51 -6.05
N ASN A 70 -1.14 7.58 -6.38
CA ASN A 70 -1.62 8.27 -7.57
C ASN A 70 -1.28 9.76 -7.56
N SER A 71 -1.40 10.40 -6.40
CA SER A 71 -1.03 11.82 -6.24
C SER A 71 0.48 12.01 -6.47
N TYR A 72 1.29 11.12 -5.88
CA TYR A 72 2.74 11.13 -6.05
C TYR A 72 3.16 10.91 -7.52
N ILE A 73 2.56 9.95 -8.22
CA ILE A 73 2.84 9.69 -9.64
C ILE A 73 2.45 10.88 -10.51
N ALA A 74 1.30 11.51 -10.24
CA ALA A 74 0.86 12.69 -10.96
C ALA A 74 1.85 13.86 -10.78
N GLU A 75 2.32 14.10 -9.56
CA GLU A 75 3.34 15.11 -9.26
C GLU A 75 4.67 14.81 -9.98
N MET A 76 5.11 13.55 -9.99
CA MET A 76 6.33 13.15 -10.70
C MET A 76 6.23 13.30 -12.21
N SER A 77 5.05 13.08 -12.81
CA SER A 77 4.87 13.21 -14.27
C SER A 77 4.87 14.66 -14.77
N LEU A 78 4.77 15.63 -13.85
CA LEU A 78 4.81 17.07 -14.14
C LEU A 78 6.21 17.68 -13.92
N ALA A 79 7.15 16.91 -13.36
CA ALA A 79 8.52 17.31 -13.07
C ALA A 79 9.47 16.89 -14.19
#